data_AF-A0A662CH06-F1
#
_entry.id   AF-A0A662CH06-F1
#
_cell.length_a   1.000
_cell.length_b   1.000
_cell.length_c   1.000
_cell.angle_alpha   90.00
_cell.angle_beta   90.00
_cell.angle_gamma   90.00
#
_symmetry.space_group_name_H-M   'P 1'
#
loop_
_entity.id
_entity.type
_entity.pdbx_description
1 polymer ?
#
loop_
_entity_poly.entity_id
_entity_poly.type
_entity_poly.pdbx_seq_one_letter_code
_entity_poly.pdbx_strand_id
1 'polypeptide(L)' 'MDLGRHILAKGFGQPVTSYKEIAQGLEEKGVLSKELGVVMRKMAGYRTRMVHFYHEIGSKELFLYARTIWRRSKKFWTK' A
#
# COMPACT_ATOMS: atom_id res chain seq x y z
N MET A 1 -0.56 -5.81 2.60
CA MET A 1 -1.07 -4.84 3.59
C MET A 1 -1.18 -5.47 4.97
N ASP A 2 -1.56 -6.74 5.04
CA ASP A 2 -1.69 -7.48 6.30
C ASP A 2 -0.35 -7.64 7.02
N LEU A 3 0.76 -7.79 6.29
CA LEU A 3 2.10 -7.72 6.87
C LEU A 3 2.37 -6.39 7.57
N GLY A 4 1.96 -5.28 6.96
CA GLY A 4 2.10 -3.95 7.55
C GLY A 4 1.30 -3.79 8.85
N ARG A 5 0.06 -4.28 8.85
CA ARG A 5 -0.77 -4.37 10.05
C ARG A 5 -0.12 -5.24 11.12
N HIS A 6 0.44 -6.39 10.74
CA HIS A 6 1.13 -7.28 11.65
C HIS A 6 2.37 -6.63 12.28
N ILE A 7 3.18 -5.94 11.48
CA ILE A 7 4.35 -5.20 11.96
C ILE A 7 3.93 -4.11 12.94
N LEU A 8 2.90 -3.32 12.64
CA LEU A 8 2.42 -2.26 13.53
C LEU A 8 1.83 -2.80 14.84
N ALA A 9 1.02 -3.85 14.76
CA ALA A 9 0.41 -4.44 15.94
C ALA A 9 1.44 -5.13 16.85
N LYS A 10 2.32 -5.96 16.27
CA LYS A 10 3.27 -6.78 17.03
C LYS A 10 4.56 -6.04 17.38
N GLY A 11 5.09 -5.25 16.45
CA GLY A 11 6.35 -4.54 16.62
C GLY A 11 6.21 -3.20 17.36
N PHE A 12 5.06 -2.55 17.25
CA PHE A 12 4.86 -1.20 17.78
C PHE A 12 3.64 -1.04 18.69
N GLY A 13 2.87 -2.11 18.92
CA GLY A 13 1.65 -2.06 19.75
C GLY A 13 0.57 -1.12 19.21
N GLN A 14 0.64 -0.74 17.94
CA GLN A 14 -0.25 0.26 17.34
C GLN A 14 -1.41 -0.44 16.61
N PRO A 15 -2.65 -0.34 17.12
CA PRO A 15 -3.81 -0.84 16.40
C PRO A 15 -4.10 0.08 15.21
N VAL A 16 -4.28 -0.53 14.05
CA VAL A 16 -4.61 0.18 12.80
C VAL A 16 -5.85 -0.43 12.18
N THR A 17 -6.81 0.42 11.83
CA THR A 17 -8.14 0.01 11.35
C THR A 17 -8.24 0.08 9.83
N SER A 18 -7.53 1.04 9.22
CA SER A 18 -7.57 1.27 7.79
C SER A 18 -6.23 1.00 7.08
N TYR A 19 -6.30 0.71 5.78
CA TYR A 19 -5.10 0.53 4.94
C TYR A 19 -4.28 1.82 4.77
N LYS A 20 -4.92 2.98 4.87
CA LYS A 20 -4.24 4.27 4.82
C LYS A 20 -3.44 4.50 6.12
N GLU A 21 -4.03 4.18 7.27
CA GLU A 21 -3.33 4.21 8.57
C GLU A 21 -2.14 3.27 8.60
N ILE A 22 -2.24 2.07 8.00
CA ILE A 22 -1.09 1.15 7.92
C ILE A 22 0.08 1.81 7.17
N ALA A 23 -0.18 2.43 6.02
CA ALA A 23 0.88 3.07 5.24
C ALA A 23 1.51 4.27 5.97
N GLN A 24 0.69 5.06 6.67
CA GLN A 24 1.16 6.19 7.48
C GLN A 24 1.97 5.71 8.69
N GLY A 25 1.46 4.76 9.48
CA GLY A 25 2.14 4.25 10.66
C GLY A 25 3.49 3.61 10.30
N LEU A 26 3.57 2.87 9.20
CA LEU A 26 4.85 2.29 8.77
C LEU A 26 5.87 3.36 8.31
N GLU A 27 5.40 4.45 7.69
CA GLU A 27 6.26 5.59 7.33
C GLU A 27 6.76 6.32 8.58
N GLU A 28 5.88 6.63 9.53
CA GLU A 28 6.22 7.31 10.79
C GLU A 28 7.21 6.52 11.65
N LYS A 29 7.11 5.18 11.64
CA LYS A 29 8.06 4.29 12.34
C LYS A 29 9.34 4.02 11.55
N GLY A 30 9.53 4.64 10.39
CA GLY A 30 10.72 4.48 9.54
C GLY A 30 10.84 3.11 8.85
N VAL A 31 9.80 2.28 8.90
CA VAL A 31 9.76 0.98 8.23
C VAL A 31 9.61 1.16 6.71
N LEU A 32 8.91 2.21 6.28
CA LEU A 32 8.81 2.63 4.89
C LEU A 32 9.48 3.98 4.67
N SER A 33 10.18 4.12 3.55
CA SER A 33 10.57 5.45 3.08
C SER A 33 9.35 6.27 2.68
N LYS A 34 9.47 7.60 2.72
CA LYS A 34 8.41 8.55 2.33
C LYS A 34 7.85 8.25 0.92
N GLU A 35 8.72 7.90 -0.02
CA GLU A 35 8.35 7.51 -1.38
C GLU A 35 7.46 6.27 -1.41
N LEU A 36 7.81 5.25 -0.62
CA LEU A 36 7.04 4.01 -0.52
C LEU A 36 5.74 4.19 0.27
N GLY A 37 5.74 5.01 1.31
CA GLY A 37 4.54 5.40 2.05
C GLY A 37 3.49 6.04 1.13
N VAL A 38 3.91 6.95 0.24
CA VAL A 38 3.04 7.55 -0.78
C VAL A 38 2.49 6.50 -1.76
N VAL A 39 3.32 5.57 -2.23
CA VAL A 39 2.87 4.48 -3.13
C VAL A 39 1.85 3.59 -2.43
N MET A 40 2.12 3.20 -1.18
CA MET A 40 1.25 2.30 -0.42
C MET A 40 -0.10 2.95 -0.09
N ARG A 41 -0.13 4.26 0.21
CA ARG A 41 -1.38 5.03 0.35
C ARG A 41 -2.19 5.06 -0.94
N LYS A 42 -1.54 5.26 -2.10
CA LYS A 42 -2.21 5.22 -3.41
C LYS A 42 -2.79 3.83 -3.68
N MET A 43 -2.06 2.76 -3.34
CA MET A 43 -2.54 1.37 -3.47
C MET A 43 -3.77 1.10 -2.60
N ALA A 44 -3.77 1.60 -1.35
CA ALA A 44 -4.91 1.50 -0.45
C ALA A 44 -6.16 2.14 -1.05
N GLY A 45 -6.04 3.34 -1.61
CA GLY A 45 -7.15 4.01 -2.29
C GLY A 45 -7.62 3.27 -3.54
N TYR A 46 -6.69 2.80 -4.37
CA TYR A 46 -7.05 2.07 -5.59
C TYR A 46 -7.75 0.74 -5.29
N ARG A 47 -7.36 0.03 -4.22
CA ARG A 47 -8.07 -1.16 -3.75
C ARG A 47 -9.51 -0.86 -3.32
N THR A 48 -9.75 0.26 -2.62
CA THR A 48 -11.11 0.71 -2.31
C THR A 48 -11.90 0.93 -3.60
N ARG A 49 -11.31 1.60 -4.59
CA ARG A 49 -11.97 1.80 -5.89
C ARG A 49 -12.27 0.48 -6.60
N MET A 50 -11.36 -0.49 -6.57
CA MET A 50 -11.58 -1.82 -7.15
C MET A 50 -12.73 -2.61 -6.54
N VAL A 51 -13.01 -2.42 -5.25
CA VAL A 51 -14.13 -3.11 -4.59
C VAL A 51 -15.45 -2.40 -4.84
N HIS A 52 -15.48 -1.07 -4.77
CA HIS A 52 -16.71 -0.29 -4.82
C HIS A 52 -17.13 0.14 -6.24
N PHE A 53 -16.18 0.31 -7.15
CA PHE A 53 -16.40 0.83 -8.51
C PHE A 53 -15.81 -0.11 -9.55
N TYR A 54 -15.87 -1.43 -9.32
CA TYR A 54 -15.26 -2.43 -10.20
C TYR A 54 -15.74 -2.32 -11.66
N HIS A 55 -16.98 -1.89 -11.86
CA HIS A 55 -17.59 -1.71 -13.18
C HIS A 55 -17.03 -0.50 -13.96
N GLU A 56 -16.40 0.45 -13.28
CA GLU A 56 -15.75 1.62 -13.90
C GLU A 56 -14.27 1.37 -14.25
N ILE A 57 -13.69 0.26 -13.78
CA ILE A 57 -12.26 -0.02 -13.93
C ILE A 57 -12.02 -0.88 -15.16
N GLY A 58 -11.40 -0.27 -16.17
CA GLY A 58 -11.00 -0.98 -17.38
C GLY A 58 -9.78 -1.89 -17.17
N SER A 59 -9.75 -3.04 -17.84
CA SER A 59 -8.64 -4.00 -17.76
C SER A 59 -7.28 -3.40 -18.12
N LYS A 60 -7.24 -2.43 -19.05
CA LYS A 60 -6.02 -1.69 -19.42
C LYS A 60 -5.50 -0.82 -18.28
N GLU A 61 -6.39 -0.12 -17.57
CA GLU A 61 -6.03 0.70 -16.41
C GLU A 61 -5.43 -0.17 -15.32
N LEU A 62 -6.08 -1.29 -15.00
CA LEU A 62 -5.61 -2.25 -14.00
C LEU A 62 -4.21 -2.78 -14.34
N PHE A 63 -3.97 -3.16 -15.60
CA PHE A 63 -2.67 -3.63 -16.05
C PHE A 63 -1.56 -2.56 -15.89
N LEU A 64 -1.84 -1.32 -16.28
CA LEU A 64 -0.88 -0.21 -16.15
C LEU A 64 -0.57 0.09 -14.69
N TYR A 65 -1.59 0.06 -13.83
CA TYR A 65 -1.45 0.30 -12.40
C TYR A 65 -0.60 -0.78 -11.74
N ALA A 66 -0.92 -2.06 -11.98
CA ALA A 66 -0.17 -3.21 -11.48
C ALA A 66 1.29 -3.19 -11.94
N ARG A 67 1.54 -2.92 -13.23
CA ARG A 67 2.89 -2.82 -13.80
C ARG A 67 3.72 -1.70 -13.17
N THR A 68 3.09 -0.55 -12.95
CA THR A 68 3.76 0.62 -12.35
C THR A 68 4.18 0.34 -10.91
N ILE A 69 3.29 -0.27 -10.12
CA ILE A 69 3.59 -0.66 -8.74
C ILE A 69 4.68 -1.71 -8.69
N TRP A 70 4.58 -2.74 -9.52
CA TRP A 70 5.57 -3.81 -9.53
C TRP A 70 6.98 -3.30 -9.79
N ARG A 71 7.17 -2.35 -10.72
CA ARG A 71 8.47 -1.72 -10.97
C ARG A 71 8.99 -0.96 -9.75
N ARG A 72 8.10 -0.30 -8.99
CA ARG A 72 8.46 0.48 -7.79
C ARG A 72 8.76 -0.41 -6.59
N SER A 73 7.99 -1.49 -6.40
CA SER A 73 8.22 -2.44 -5.31
C SER A 73 9.46 -3.32 -5.54
N LYS A 74 9.79 -3.68 -6.79
CA LYS A 74 11.01 -4.44 -7.09
C LYS A 74 12.28 -3.74 -6.61
N LYS A 75 12.30 -2.41 -6.69
CA LYS A 75 13.42 -1.56 -6.23
C LYS A 75 13.62 -1.62 -4.71
N PHE A 76 12.59 -1.98 -3.94
CA PHE A 76 12.66 -2.13 -2.49
C PHE A 76 13.24 -3.48 -2.07
N TRP A 77 12.89 -4.57 -2.76
CA TRP A 77 13.33 -5.94 -2.42
C TRP A 77 14.71 -6.33 -2.96
N THR A 78 15.34 -5.48 -3.78
CA THR A 78 16.66 -5.74 -4.41
C THR A 78 17.80 -4.91 -3.81
N LYS A 79 17.56 -4.28 -2.66
CA LYS A 79 18.58 -3.71 -1.78
C LYS A 79 18.54 -4.47 -0.45
#